data_AF-A0A946NL11-F1
#
_entry.id   AF-A0A946NL11-F1
#
_cell.length_a   1.000
_cell.length_b   1.000
_cell.length_c   1.000
_cell.angle_alpha   90.00
_cell.angle_beta   90.00
_cell.angle_gamma   90.00
#
_symmetry.space_group_name_H-M   'P 1'
#
loop_
_entity.id
_entity.type
_entity.pdbx_description
1 polymer ?
#
loop_
_entity_poly.entity_id
_entity_poly.type
_entity_poly.pdbx_seq_one_letter_code
_entity_poly.pdbx_strand_id
1 'polypeptide(L)'
;MAEKNLERLRNDSSFGKLDSEKDIEKVSRDFESVFLNKLLTAMRKTVPKSGLLDSFATDMFQSMMDEEMSKEMAKNKGMGMGEMVYKDLSKTNRLLRGETIQSSYAAEQTNPSALGIKLKEQ
;
A
#
# COMPACT_ATOMS: atom_id res chain seq x y z
N MET A 1 -12.09 36.20 -10.21
CA MET A 1 -12.86 35.31 -9.30
C MET A 1 -12.66 33.82 -9.62
N ALA A 2 -12.49 33.44 -10.90
CA ALA A 2 -12.17 32.05 -11.29
C ALA A 2 -10.82 31.55 -10.74
N GLU A 3 -9.76 32.36 -10.79
CA GLU A 3 -8.42 31.94 -10.32
C GLU A 3 -8.36 31.68 -8.81
N LYS A 4 -9.03 32.51 -8.01
CA LYS A 4 -9.14 32.33 -6.54
C LYS A 4 -9.87 31.04 -6.16
N ASN A 5 -10.81 30.59 -6.98
CA ASN A 5 -11.52 29.32 -6.77
C ASN A 5 -10.66 28.13 -7.22
N LEU A 6 -9.85 28.30 -8.27
CA LEU A 6 -8.93 27.29 -8.75
C LEU A 6 -7.76 27.05 -7.78
N GLU A 7 -7.26 28.11 -7.12
CA GLU A 7 -6.27 27.99 -6.05
C GLU A 7 -6.82 27.32 -4.79
N ARG A 8 -8.11 27.53 -4.47
CA ARG A 8 -8.78 26.82 -3.36
C ARG A 8 -8.90 25.34 -3.65
N LEU A 9 -9.30 24.96 -4.86
CA LEU A 9 -9.32 23.55 -5.27
C LEU A 9 -7.92 22.92 -5.23
N ARG A 10 -6.87 23.66 -5.62
CA ARG A 10 -5.47 23.23 -5.54
C ARG A 10 -4.99 23.07 -4.08
N ASN A 11 -5.43 23.94 -3.17
CA ASN A 11 -5.06 23.87 -1.75
C ASN A 11 -5.89 22.83 -0.96
N ASP A 12 -7.15 22.61 -1.34
CA ASP A 12 -8.05 21.64 -0.69
C ASP A 12 -7.86 20.21 -1.24
N SER A 13 -7.29 20.07 -2.44
CA SER A 13 -6.89 18.76 -2.96
C SER A 13 -5.56 18.33 -2.32
N SER A 14 -5.67 17.58 -1.22
CA SER A 14 -4.56 16.86 -0.57
C SER A 14 -3.85 15.84 -1.48
N PHE A 15 -4.19 15.79 -2.78
CA PHE A 15 -3.60 14.89 -3.78
C PHE A 15 -2.18 15.28 -4.22
N GLY A 16 -1.61 16.38 -3.71
CA GLY A 16 -0.26 16.84 -4.05
C GLY A 16 0.66 17.12 -2.85
N LYS A 17 0.14 17.01 -1.62
CA LYS A 17 0.88 17.26 -0.38
C LYS A 17 0.89 16.00 0.46
N LEU A 18 1.65 15.02 0.03
CA LEU A 18 2.11 13.94 0.90
C LEU A 18 3.16 14.51 1.86
N ASP A 19 2.81 15.54 2.63
CA ASP A 19 3.78 16.33 3.38
C ASP A 19 4.19 15.63 4.69
N SER A 20 3.35 14.71 5.17
CA SER A 20 3.58 13.93 6.38
C SER A 20 3.64 12.42 6.10
N GLU A 21 4.49 11.72 6.86
CA GLU A 21 4.57 10.25 6.81
C GLU A 21 3.21 9.60 7.12
N LYS A 22 2.38 10.26 7.93
CA LYS A 22 1.04 9.80 8.29
C LYS A 22 0.07 9.83 7.10
N ASP A 23 0.18 10.82 6.21
CA ASP A 23 -0.64 10.90 5.00
C ASP A 23 -0.25 9.79 4.01
N ILE A 24 1.05 9.52 3.89
CA ILE A 24 1.57 8.42 3.06
C ILE A 24 1.10 7.08 3.62
N GLU A 25 1.15 6.87 4.94
CA GLU A 25 0.64 5.65 5.59
C GLU A 25 -0.85 5.47 5.31
N LYS A 26 -1.65 6.54 5.49
CA LYS A 26 -3.09 6.49 5.25
C LYS A 26 -3.40 6.13 3.80
N VAL A 27 -2.79 6.82 2.83
CA VAL A 27 -3.00 6.56 1.40
C VAL A 27 -2.59 5.13 1.03
N SER A 28 -1.51 4.63 1.61
CA SER A 28 -1.03 3.28 1.33
C SER A 28 -1.96 2.20 1.88
N ARG A 29 -2.55 2.41 3.07
CA ARG A 29 -3.60 1.53 3.61
C ARG A 29 -4.91 1.62 2.81
N ASP A 30 -5.30 2.82 2.40
CA ASP A 30 -6.48 3.02 1.57
C ASP A 30 -6.31 2.30 0.21
N PHE A 31 -5.12 2.34 -0.38
CA PHE A 31 -4.80 1.55 -1.58
C PHE A 31 -4.97 0.04 -1.37
N GLU A 32 -4.42 -0.50 -0.26
CA GLU A 32 -4.57 -1.92 0.06
C GLU A 32 -6.06 -2.31 0.23
N SER A 33 -6.87 -1.45 0.83
CA SER A 33 -8.33 -1.70 0.96
C SER A 33 -9.01 -1.80 -0.41
N VAL A 34 -8.70 -0.91 -1.35
CA VAL A 34 -9.25 -0.96 -2.70
C VAL A 34 -8.81 -2.23 -3.42
N PHE A 35 -7.54 -2.62 -3.28
CA PHE A 35 -7.04 -3.86 -3.86
C PHE A 35 -7.77 -5.09 -3.30
N LEU A 36 -7.93 -5.17 -1.98
CA LEU A 36 -8.64 -6.25 -1.32
C LEU A 36 -10.10 -6.32 -1.77
N ASN A 37 -10.78 -5.18 -1.93
CA ASN A 37 -12.13 -5.14 -2.49
C ASN A 37 -12.17 -5.73 -3.90
N LYS A 38 -11.21 -5.38 -4.77
CA LYS A 38 -11.11 -5.95 -6.13
C LYS A 38 -10.82 -7.44 -6.09
N LEU A 39 -9.97 -7.91 -5.17
CA LEU A 39 -9.69 -9.32 -4.99
C LEU A 39 -10.93 -10.09 -4.55
N LEU A 40 -11.65 -9.61 -3.52
CA LEU A 40 -12.91 -10.20 -3.05
C LEU A 40 -13.94 -10.26 -4.18
N THR A 41 -14.09 -9.16 -4.92
CA THR A 41 -14.96 -9.10 -6.10
C THR A 41 -14.55 -10.12 -7.17
N ALA A 42 -13.26 -10.25 -7.46
CA ALA A 42 -12.75 -11.20 -8.45
C ALA A 42 -12.98 -12.65 -8.03
N MET A 43 -12.71 -12.99 -6.75
CA MET A 43 -13.00 -14.31 -6.19
C MET A 43 -14.49 -14.63 -6.23
N ARG A 44 -15.36 -13.66 -5.92
CA ARG A 44 -16.82 -13.84 -5.99
C ARG A 44 -17.29 -14.09 -7.42
N LYS A 45 -16.69 -13.42 -8.41
CA LYS A 45 -16.98 -13.63 -9.83
C LYS A 45 -16.62 -15.02 -10.35
N THR A 46 -15.75 -15.78 -9.66
CA THR A 46 -15.43 -17.16 -10.05
C THR A 46 -16.50 -18.17 -9.58
N VAL A 47 -17.36 -17.79 -8.63
CA VAL A 47 -18.45 -18.63 -8.15
C VAL A 47 -19.62 -18.53 -9.13
N PRO A 48 -20.11 -19.64 -9.71
CA PRO A 48 -21.24 -19.63 -10.62
C PRO A 48 -22.48 -19.04 -9.94
N LYS A 49 -23.05 -18.00 -10.55
CA LYS A 49 -24.28 -17.39 -10.03
C LYS A 49 -25.47 -18.32 -10.33
N SER A 50 -26.12 -18.82 -9.29
CA SER A 50 -27.42 -19.50 -9.41
C SER A 50 -28.53 -18.44 -9.42
N GLY A 51 -29.34 -18.40 -10.49
CA GLY A 51 -30.33 -17.33 -10.74
C GLY A 51 -31.43 -17.13 -9.68
N LEU A 52 -31.48 -17.96 -8.64
CA LEU A 52 -32.40 -17.79 -7.49
C LEU A 52 -31.93 -16.74 -6.47
N LEU A 53 -30.62 -16.46 -6.38
CA LEU A 53 -30.05 -15.51 -5.41
C LEU A 53 -29.48 -14.24 -6.06
N ASP A 54 -29.57 -14.16 -7.39
CA ASP A 54 -28.98 -13.09 -8.17
C ASP A 54 -29.99 -11.95 -8.33
N SER A 55 -29.83 -10.90 -7.53
CA SER A 55 -30.65 -9.69 -7.62
C SER A 55 -29.77 -8.45 -7.49
N PHE A 56 -30.22 -7.34 -8.08
CA PHE A 56 -29.52 -6.06 -7.96
C PHE A 56 -29.34 -5.62 -6.50
N ALA A 57 -30.35 -5.87 -5.65
CA ALA A 57 -30.27 -5.58 -4.22
C ALA A 57 -29.21 -6.44 -3.52
N THR A 58 -29.13 -7.72 -3.89
CA THR A 58 -28.12 -8.65 -3.39
C THR A 58 -26.71 -8.20 -3.78
N ASP A 59 -26.49 -7.86 -5.05
CA ASP A 59 -25.18 -7.39 -5.57
C ASP A 59 -24.75 -6.08 -4.89
N MET A 60 -25.68 -5.14 -4.66
CA MET A 60 -25.39 -3.90 -3.96
C MET A 60 -25.00 -4.14 -2.50
N PHE A 61 -25.77 -4.97 -1.77
CA PHE A 61 -25.46 -5.33 -0.39
C PHE A 61 -24.09 -6.02 -0.28
N GLN A 62 -23.81 -6.95 -1.19
CA GLN A 62 -22.53 -7.65 -1.25
C GLN A 62 -21.37 -6.69 -1.54
N SER A 63 -21.56 -5.72 -2.44
CA SER A 63 -20.54 -4.71 -2.75
C SER A 63 -20.21 -3.84 -1.54
N MET A 64 -21.23 -3.40 -0.79
CA MET A 64 -21.04 -2.64 0.46
C MET A 64 -20.35 -3.48 1.54
N MET A 65 -20.73 -4.75 1.64
CA MET A 65 -20.10 -5.69 2.57
C MET A 65 -18.63 -5.92 2.23
N ASP A 66 -18.31 -6.13 0.95
CA ASP A 66 -16.93 -6.30 0.47
C ASP A 66 -16.11 -5.02 0.68
N GLU A 67 -16.72 -3.84 0.58
CA GLU A 67 -16.07 -2.56 0.88
C GLU A 67 -15.67 -2.47 2.36
N GLU A 68 -16.60 -2.67 3.30
CA GLU A 68 -16.28 -2.58 4.73
C GLU A 68 -15.32 -3.69 5.18
N MET A 69 -15.49 -4.92 4.66
CA MET A 69 -14.57 -6.01 4.92
C MET A 69 -13.15 -5.66 4.44
N SER A 70 -13.02 -5.10 3.24
CA SER A 70 -11.72 -4.71 2.70
C SER A 70 -11.03 -3.61 3.51
N LYS A 71 -11.79 -2.62 4.02
CA LYS A 71 -11.28 -1.57 4.91
C LYS A 71 -10.79 -2.16 6.22
N GLU A 72 -11.54 -3.09 6.80
CA GLU A 72 -11.16 -3.71 8.07
C GLU A 72 -9.94 -4.62 7.93
N MET A 73 -9.87 -5.40 6.84
CA MET A 73 -8.71 -6.23 6.52
C MET A 73 -7.43 -5.39 6.30
N ALA A 74 -7.55 -4.23 5.65
CA ALA A 74 -6.41 -3.32 5.47
C ALA A 74 -5.92 -2.67 6.78
N LYS A 75 -6.78 -2.53 7.79
CA LYS A 75 -6.39 -1.99 9.11
C LYS A 75 -5.64 -2.99 9.98
N ASN A 76 -6.11 -4.25 10.02
CA ASN A 76 -5.72 -5.23 11.05
C ASN A 76 -4.53 -6.12 10.68
N LYS A 77 -3.59 -5.62 9.87
CA LYS A 77 -2.49 -6.39 9.24
C LYS A 77 -2.98 -7.15 8.01
N GLY A 78 -3.13 -6.40 6.92
CA GLY A 78 -3.53 -6.92 5.60
C GLY A 78 -2.51 -7.90 5.01
N MET A 79 -2.25 -7.79 3.70
CA MET A 79 -1.30 -8.67 3.01
C MET A 79 0.11 -8.09 2.95
N GLY A 80 0.33 -6.89 3.50
CA GLY A 80 1.62 -6.19 3.46
C GLY A 80 1.85 -5.40 2.16
N MET A 81 0.84 -5.33 1.27
CA MET A 81 0.92 -4.49 0.09
C MET A 81 0.89 -3.01 0.46
N GLY A 82 0.11 -2.64 1.48
CA GLY A 82 0.11 -1.26 2.00
C GLY A 82 1.49 -0.84 2.50
N GLU A 83 2.27 -1.75 3.08
CA GLU A 83 3.64 -1.47 3.53
C GLU A 83 4.62 -1.28 2.37
N MET A 84 4.46 -2.07 1.30
CA MET A 84 5.28 -1.95 0.09
C MET A 84 5.03 -0.60 -0.60
N VAL A 85 3.75 -0.25 -0.78
CA VAL A 85 3.32 1.04 -1.34
C VAL A 85 3.82 2.18 -0.44
N TYR A 86 3.68 2.06 0.88
CA TYR A 86 4.23 3.04 1.82
C TYR A 86 5.74 3.24 1.66
N LYS A 87 6.51 2.15 1.56
CA LYS A 87 7.96 2.22 1.36
C LYS A 87 8.32 2.95 0.07
N ASP A 88 7.62 2.64 -1.03
CA ASP A 88 7.88 3.26 -2.33
C ASP A 88 7.49 4.74 -2.35
N LEU A 89 6.33 5.08 -1.79
CA LEU A 89 5.89 6.48 -1.69
C LEU A 89 6.79 7.27 -0.73
N SER A 90 7.15 6.72 0.42
CA SER A 90 8.05 7.35 1.40
C SER A 90 9.44 7.58 0.80
N LYS A 91 9.99 6.58 0.10
CA LYS A 91 11.25 6.71 -0.63
C LYS A 91 11.18 7.83 -1.68
N THR A 92 10.12 7.84 -2.47
CA THR A 92 9.90 8.88 -3.50
C THR A 92 9.77 10.26 -2.86
N ASN A 93 9.04 10.38 -1.75
CA ASN A 93 8.87 11.62 -1.01
C ASN A 93 10.20 12.18 -0.48
N ARG A 94 11.05 11.33 0.11
CA ARG A 94 12.39 11.70 0.57
C ARG A 94 13.29 12.18 -0.56
N LEU A 95 13.25 11.51 -1.72
CA LEU A 95 13.97 11.93 -2.91
C LEU A 95 13.52 13.32 -3.40
N LEU A 96 12.20 13.57 -3.44
CA LEU A 96 11.65 14.87 -3.83
C LEU A 96 12.04 16.00 -2.87
N ARG A 97 12.28 15.67 -1.59
CA ARG A 97 12.74 16.61 -0.54
C ARG A 97 14.25 16.85 -0.54
N GLY A 98 15.00 16.21 -1.44
CA GLY A 98 16.45 16.34 -1.53
C GLY A 98 17.21 15.63 -0.39
N GLU A 99 16.56 14.69 0.30
CA GLU A 99 17.19 13.91 1.36
C GLU A 99 18.04 12.77 0.76
N THR A 100 19.28 12.62 1.23
CA THR A 100 20.17 11.56 0.76
C THR A 100 19.69 10.19 1.22
N ILE A 101 19.36 9.29 0.28
CA ILE A 101 19.02 7.90 0.59
C ILE A 101 20.29 7.12 0.92
N GLN A 102 20.51 6.82 2.20
CA GLN A 102 21.50 5.82 2.61
C GLN A 102 20.99 4.43 2.21
N SER A 103 21.57 3.88 1.16
CA SER A 103 21.34 2.51 0.71
C SER A 103 21.92 1.51 1.73
N SER A 104 21.07 0.70 2.37
CA SER A 104 21.48 -0.34 3.33
C SER A 104 22.05 -1.62 2.68
N TYR A 105 22.13 -1.69 1.34
CA TYR A 105 22.59 -2.89 0.62
C TYR A 105 24.09 -3.21 0.75
N ALA A 106 24.88 -2.46 1.55
CA ALA A 106 26.34 -2.62 1.65
C ALA A 106 26.84 -3.27 2.96
N ALA A 107 25.97 -3.64 3.90
CA ALA A 107 26.41 -4.03 5.25
C ALA A 107 26.69 -5.54 5.46
N GLU A 108 26.53 -6.40 4.45
CA GLU A 108 26.55 -7.86 4.66
C GLU A 108 27.53 -8.66 3.80
N GLN A 109 28.53 -7.99 3.20
CA GLN A 109 29.64 -8.65 2.53
C GLN A 109 30.97 -7.96 2.82
N THR A 110 31.49 -8.10 4.05
CA THR A 110 32.93 -8.21 4.36
C THR A 110 33.09 -8.48 5.85
N ASN A 111 32.79 -9.70 6.32
CA ASN A 111 33.49 -10.22 7.49
C ASN A 111 34.40 -11.37 7.05
N PRO A 112 35.67 -11.10 6.71
CA PRO A 112 36.62 -12.15 6.35
C PRO A 112 36.97 -13.10 7.51
N SER A 113 36.43 -12.91 8.73
CA SER A 113 36.75 -13.76 9.88
C SER A 113 35.79 -14.94 10.11
N ALA A 114 34.75 -15.11 9.28
CA ALA A 114 33.79 -16.21 9.43
C ALA A 114 34.20 -17.52 8.71
N LEU A 115 35.24 -17.50 7.87
CA LEU A 115 35.78 -18.71 7.23
C LEU A 115 36.91 -19.28 8.09
N GLY A 116 36.50 -20.05 9.10
CA GLY A 116 37.40 -20.93 9.83
C GLY A 116 38.05 -21.93 8.88
N ILE A 117 39.31 -21.68 8.51
CA ILE A 117 40.25 -22.72 8.10
C ILE A 117 41.44 -22.64 9.05
N LYS A 118 41.38 -23.42 10.14
CA LYS A 118 42.57 -23.79 10.92
C LYS A 118 43.34 -24.79 10.05
N LEU A 119 44.29 -24.31 9.24
CA LEU A 119 45.30 -25.18 8.64
C LEU A 119 46.19 -25.69 9.78
N LYS A 120 46.05 -26.98 10.08
CA LYS A 120 46.93 -27.70 10.98
C LYS A 120 48.19 -28.05 10.18
N GLU A 121 49.23 -27.24 10.30
CA GLU A 121 50.59 -27.61 9.86
C GLU A 121 51.49 -27.79 11.09
N GLN A 122 52.50 -28.63 10.88
CA GLN A 122 53.18 -29.55 11.80
C GLN A 122 53.90 -28.90 12.97
#